data_AF-A0A451CEA9-F1
#
_entry.id   AF-A0A451CEA9-F1
#
_cell.length_a   1.000
_cell.length_b   1.000
_cell.length_c   1.000
_cell.angle_alpha   90.00
_cell.angle_beta   90.00
_cell.angle_gamma   90.00
#
_symmetry.space_group_name_H-M   'P 1'
#
loop_
_entity.id
_entity.type
_entity.pdbx_description
1 polymer ?
#
loop_
_entity_poly.entity_id
_entity_poly.type
_entity_poly.pdbx_seq_one_letter_code
_entity_poly.pdbx_strand_id
1 'polypeptide(L)'
;MWDATPEITRAVTPYAPPATQALSDLVVPALAGRRACLMAHHGVIVTGPSLDKALNLLAEVENLAAQYWHALQIGAPPVLNGEQMDRVHEIIENHVDGKTDAKRAPVHE
;
A
#
# COMPACT_ATOMS: atom_id res chain seq x y z
N MET A 1 20.64 8.72 1.60
CA MET A 1 19.81 8.23 2.71
C MET A 1 18.38 8.40 2.25
N TRP A 2 17.62 7.31 2.12
CA TRP A 2 16.29 7.32 1.51
C TRP A 2 15.32 8.02 2.48
N ASP A 3 15.02 9.29 2.23
CA ASP A 3 13.97 10.01 2.95
C ASP A 3 12.62 9.51 2.43
N ALA A 4 12.18 8.36 2.96
CA ALA A 4 10.79 7.95 2.84
C ALA A 4 9.92 9.03 3.47
N THR A 5 8.90 9.47 2.75
CA THR A 5 7.90 10.37 3.31
C THR A 5 7.25 9.71 4.54
N PRO A 6 6.78 10.49 5.55
CA PRO A 6 6.24 9.95 6.79
C PRO A 6 5.12 8.91 6.59
N GLU A 7 4.43 9.00 5.46
CA GLU A 7 3.32 8.11 5.10
C GLU A 7 3.77 6.71 4.67
N ILE A 8 4.93 6.58 4.02
CA ILE A 8 5.55 5.28 3.66
C ILE A 8 6.12 4.63 4.93
N THR A 9 6.77 5.42 5.80
CA THR A 9 7.32 4.92 7.07
C THR A 9 6.24 4.33 7.98
N ARG A 10 5.00 4.82 7.90
CA ARG A 10 3.87 4.28 8.68
C ARG A 10 3.40 2.89 8.19
N ALA A 11 3.68 2.51 6.95
CA ALA A 11 3.27 1.21 6.39
C ALA A 11 4.24 0.07 6.75
N VAL A 12 5.47 0.40 7.18
CA VAL A 12 6.50 -0.58 7.59
C VAL A 12 6.72 -0.49 9.09
N THR A 13 6.47 -1.56 9.84
CA THR A 13 6.76 -1.59 11.27
C THR A 13 8.26 -1.66 11.51
N PRO A 14 8.76 -1.09 12.63
CA PRO A 14 10.09 -1.41 13.13
C PRO A 14 10.26 -2.92 13.36
N TYR A 15 11.52 -3.38 13.42
CA TYR A 15 11.82 -4.77 13.75
C TYR A 15 11.45 -5.09 15.20
N ALA A 16 10.84 -6.26 15.39
CA ALA A 16 10.75 -6.95 16.67
C ALA A 16 10.84 -8.47 16.41
N PRO A 17 11.33 -9.28 17.37
CA PRO A 17 11.46 -10.71 17.17
C PRO A 17 10.12 -11.39 16.81
N PRO A 18 10.11 -12.37 15.90
CA PRO A 18 8.90 -13.11 15.54
C PRO A 18 8.24 -13.78 16.75
N ALA A 19 6.91 -13.94 16.69
CA ALA A 19 6.12 -14.58 17.75
C ALA A 19 6.23 -13.92 19.14
N THR A 20 6.43 -12.60 19.19
CA THR A 20 6.48 -11.83 20.45
C THR A 20 5.34 -10.82 20.55
N GLN A 21 4.94 -10.48 21.79
CA GLN A 21 3.99 -9.40 22.05
C GLN A 21 4.50 -8.06 21.49
N ALA A 22 5.80 -7.80 21.60
CA ALA A 22 6.42 -6.60 21.06
C ALA A 22 6.17 -6.42 19.55
N LEU A 23 6.18 -7.50 18.76
CA LEU A 23 5.81 -7.42 17.36
C LEU A 23 4.33 -7.09 17.17
N SER A 24 3.44 -7.74 17.93
CA SER A 24 1.99 -7.45 17.90
C SER A 24 1.69 -5.99 18.24
N ASP A 25 2.37 -5.43 19.24
CA ASP A 25 2.22 -4.03 19.67
C ASP A 25 2.62 -3.02 18.58
N LEU A 26 3.49 -3.42 17.64
CA LEU A 26 3.87 -2.61 16.48
C LEU A 26 2.92 -2.81 15.28
N VAL A 27 2.49 -4.05 15.04
CA VAL A 27 1.64 -4.43 13.90
C VAL A 27 0.23 -3.87 14.04
N VAL A 28 -0.39 -3.99 15.22
CA VAL A 28 -1.79 -3.60 15.41
C VAL A 28 -2.03 -2.10 15.11
N PRO A 29 -1.21 -1.16 15.62
CA PRO A 29 -1.31 0.25 15.24
C PRO A 29 -1.00 0.52 13.76
N ALA A 30 -0.07 -0.21 13.16
CA ALA A 30 0.27 -0.04 11.74
C ALA A 30 -0.88 -0.44 10.81
N LEU A 31 -1.73 -1.38 11.24
CA LEU A 31 -2.96 -1.76 10.54
C LEU A 31 -4.14 -0.80 10.80
N ALA A 32 -4.03 0.16 11.72
CA ALA A 32 -5.13 1.09 11.99
C ALA A 32 -5.43 1.97 10.76
N GLY A 33 -6.60 1.76 10.17
CA GLY A 33 -7.03 2.42 8.92
C GLY A 33 -6.42 1.82 7.65
N ARG A 34 -5.76 0.65 7.75
CA ARG A 34 -5.11 -0.03 6.63
C ARG A 34 -5.50 -1.51 6.65
N ARG A 35 -5.31 -2.18 5.50
CA ARG A 35 -5.55 -3.63 5.38
C ARG A 35 -4.27 -4.44 5.22
N ALA A 36 -3.12 -3.77 5.15
CA ALA A 36 -1.82 -4.40 5.03
C ALA A 36 -0.76 -3.56 5.75
N CYS A 37 0.24 -4.24 6.31
CA CYS A 37 1.47 -3.62 6.80
C CYS A 37 2.67 -4.52 6.51
N LEU A 38 3.80 -3.92 6.17
CA LEU A 38 5.09 -4.60 6.08
C LEU A 38 5.76 -4.60 7.46
N MET A 39 6.60 -5.59 7.70
CA MET A 39 7.38 -5.72 8.93
C MET A 39 8.86 -5.78 8.57
N ALA A 40 9.66 -4.87 9.13
CA ALA A 40 11.10 -4.81 8.84
C ALA A 40 11.77 -6.18 9.05
N HIS A 41 12.46 -6.66 8.02
CA HIS A 41 13.17 -7.95 7.99
C HIS A 41 12.31 -9.20 8.26
N HIS A 42 10.99 -9.13 8.10
CA HIS A 42 10.11 -10.26 8.43
C HIS A 42 9.15 -10.61 7.30
N GLY A 43 8.32 -9.69 6.83
CA GLY A 43 7.34 -9.98 5.78
C GLY A 43 6.17 -9.02 5.78
N VAL A 44 4.99 -9.52 5.47
CA VAL A 44 3.75 -8.74 5.34
C VAL A 44 2.61 -9.40 6.12
N ILE A 45 1.76 -8.57 6.73
CA ILE A 45 0.47 -8.99 7.28
C ILE A 45 -0.62 -8.30 6.48
N VAL A 46 -1.64 -9.07 6.09
CA VAL A 46 -2.81 -8.60 5.34
C VAL A 46 -4.09 -9.08 6.02
N THR A 47 -5.09 -8.21 6.07
CA THR A 47 -6.43 -8.49 6.61
C THR A 47 -7.48 -8.29 5.52
N GLY A 48 -8.53 -9.11 5.53
CA GLY A 48 -9.65 -8.98 4.61
C GLY A 48 -10.92 -9.64 5.16
N PRO A 49 -12.10 -9.34 4.59
CA PRO A 49 -13.38 -9.88 5.04
C PRO A 49 -13.57 -11.37 4.69
N SER A 50 -12.71 -11.92 3.83
CA SER A 50 -12.65 -13.34 3.50
C SER A 50 -11.21 -13.71 3.13
N LEU A 51 -10.91 -15.01 3.16
CA LEU A 51 -9.60 -15.52 2.76
C LEU A 51 -9.24 -15.10 1.33
N ASP A 52 -10.17 -15.28 0.37
CA ASP A 52 -9.94 -14.90 -1.04
C ASP A 52 -9.63 -13.41 -1.19
N LYS A 53 -10.37 -12.54 -0.47
CA LYS A 53 -10.12 -11.08 -0.52
C LYS A 53 -8.79 -10.71 0.13
N ALA A 54 -8.39 -11.38 1.21
CA ALA A 54 -7.09 -11.18 1.85
C ALA A 54 -5.94 -11.67 0.96
N LEU A 55 -6.10 -12.82 0.31
CA LEU A 55 -5.11 -13.40 -0.59
C LEU A 55 -4.91 -12.54 -1.84
N ASN A 56 -6.00 -12.04 -2.43
CA ASN A 56 -5.91 -11.11 -3.55
C ASN A 56 -5.19 -9.82 -3.14
N LEU A 57 -5.53 -9.25 -1.97
CA LEU A 57 -4.82 -8.07 -1.46
C LEU A 57 -3.34 -8.35 -1.21
N LEU A 58 -2.99 -9.52 -0.67
CA LEU A 58 -1.60 -9.93 -0.49
C LEU A 58 -0.83 -9.97 -1.82
N ALA A 59 -1.42 -10.57 -2.86
CA ALA A 59 -0.82 -10.61 -4.19
C ALA A 59 -0.59 -9.21 -4.76
N GLU A 60 -1.54 -8.28 -4.58
CA GLU A 60 -1.38 -6.90 -5.01
C GLU A 60 -0.30 -6.14 -4.24
N VAL A 61 -0.19 -6.36 -2.92
CA VAL A 61 0.89 -5.76 -2.11
C VAL A 61 2.26 -6.24 -2.60
N GLU A 62 2.41 -7.53 -2.88
CA GLU A 62 3.64 -8.10 -3.43
C GLU A 62 3.96 -7.53 -4.82
N ASN A 63 2.96 -7.43 -5.69
CA ASN A 63 3.10 -6.87 -7.02
C ASN A 63 3.60 -5.40 -6.97
N LEU A 64 2.98 -4.57 -6.11
CA LEU A 64 3.39 -3.18 -5.92
C LEU A 64 4.79 -3.07 -5.30
N ALA A 65 5.14 -3.93 -4.35
CA ALA A 65 6.46 -3.96 -3.74
C ALA A 65 7.54 -4.30 -4.78
N ALA A 66 7.29 -5.31 -5.63
CA ALA A 66 8.18 -5.70 -6.70
C ALA A 66 8.34 -4.58 -7.75
N GLN A 67 7.23 -3.94 -8.17
CA GLN A 67 7.26 -2.81 -9.09
C GLN A 67 8.08 -1.64 -8.54
N TYR A 68 7.84 -1.25 -7.28
CA TYR A 68 8.58 -0.17 -6.64
C TYR A 68 10.07 -0.52 -6.51
N TRP A 69 10.38 -1.74 -6.09
CA TRP A 69 11.77 -2.22 -6.00
C TRP A 69 12.50 -2.21 -7.34
N HIS A 70 11.84 -2.63 -8.43
CA HIS A 70 12.38 -2.56 -9.78
C HIS A 70 12.62 -1.12 -10.22
N ALA A 71 11.68 -0.21 -9.98
CA ALA A 71 11.83 1.19 -10.33
C ALA A 71 13.04 1.82 -9.61
N LEU A 72 13.21 1.51 -8.31
CA LEU A 72 14.34 1.96 -7.50
C LEU A 72 15.71 1.54 -8.06
N GLN A 73 15.79 0.47 -8.85
CA GLN A 73 17.05 0.08 -9.51
C GLN A 73 17.51 1.09 -10.57
N ILE A 74 16.57 1.87 -11.12
CA ILE A 74 16.81 2.86 -12.17
C ILE A 74 16.79 4.29 -11.60
N GLY A 75 15.97 4.53 -10.57
CA GLY A 75 15.89 5.81 -9.88
C GLY A 75 14.68 5.88 -8.95
N ALA A 76 14.51 6.97 -8.22
CA ALA A 76 13.31 7.17 -7.40
C ALA A 76 12.08 7.39 -8.32
N PRO A 77 11.07 6.50 -8.32
CA PRO A 77 9.88 6.71 -9.14
C PRO A 77 9.05 7.89 -8.58
N PRO A 78 8.35 8.64 -9.44
CA PRO A 78 7.38 9.62 -8.97
C PRO A 78 6.26 8.93 -8.19
N VAL A 79 5.81 9.55 -7.11
CA VAL A 79 4.73 9.06 -6.25
C VAL A 79 3.50 9.95 -6.37
N LEU A 80 2.32 9.34 -6.32
CA LEU A 80 1.06 10.10 -6.27
C LEU A 80 0.96 10.81 -4.92
N ASN A 81 0.54 12.07 -4.95
CA ASN A 81 0.21 12.81 -3.74
C ASN A 81 -1.20 12.43 -3.23
N GLY A 82 -1.58 12.97 -2.06
CA GLY A 82 -2.89 12.68 -1.45
C GLY A 82 -4.07 13.01 -2.36
N GLU A 83 -4.08 14.17 -2.99
CA GLU A 83 -5.17 14.59 -3.90
C GLU A 83 -5.32 13.67 -5.11
N GLN A 84 -4.19 13.23 -5.68
CA GLN A 84 -4.16 12.27 -6.79
C GLN A 84 -4.67 10.89 -6.33
N MET A 85 -4.32 10.45 -5.12
CA MET A 85 -4.83 9.20 -4.54
C MET A 85 -6.33 9.28 -4.24
N ASP A 86 -6.82 10.41 -3.73
CA ASP A 86 -8.25 10.63 -3.53
C ASP A 86 -9.01 10.53 -4.85
N ARG A 87 -8.47 11.12 -5.92
CA ARG A 87 -9.04 10.99 -7.26
C ARG A 87 -9.06 9.55 -7.76
N VAL A 88 -8.02 8.75 -7.46
CA VAL A 88 -7.99 7.32 -7.79
C VAL A 88 -9.09 6.57 -7.03
N HIS A 89 -9.30 6.87 -5.74
CA HIS A 89 -10.38 6.27 -4.96
C HIS A 89 -11.75 6.57 -5.58
N GLU A 90 -12.02 7.82 -5.95
CA GLU A 90 -13.26 8.20 -6.65
C GLU A 90 -13.47 7.41 -7.96
N ILE A 91 -12.40 7.22 -8.75
CA ILE A 91 -12.48 6.47 -10.02
C ILE A 91 -12.83 5.00 -9.77
N ILE A 92 -12.21 4.39 -8.74
CA ILE A 92 -12.43 2.98 -8.39
C ILE A 92 -13.86 2.78 -7.88
N GLU A 93 -14.34 3.65 -6.99
CA GLU A 93 -15.71 3.59 -6.46
C GLU A 93 -16.74 3.65 -7.60
N ASN A 94 -16.59 4.62 -8.52
CA ASN A 94 -17.48 4.76 -9.66
C ASN A 94 -17.42 3.57 -10.64
N HIS A 95 -16.26 2.95 -10.82
CA HIS A 95 -16.12 1.73 -11.64
C HIS A 95 -16.79 0.51 -11.01
N VAL A 96 -16.69 0.35 -9.70
CA VAL A 96 -17.35 -0.74 -8.96
C VAL A 96 -18.86 -0.57 -8.99
N ASP A 97 -19.35 0.67 -8.93
CA ASP A 97 -20.78 1.00 -9.00
C ASP A 97 -21.35 1.08 -10.43
N GLY A 98 -20.54 0.80 -11.46
CA GLY A 98 -20.97 0.79 -12.87
C GLY A 98 -21.28 2.18 -13.46
N LYS A 99 -20.85 3.27 -12.82
CA LYS A 99 -20.95 4.63 -13.35
C LYS A 99 -19.65 4.99 -14.06
N THR A 100 -19.56 4.72 -15.36
CA THR A 100 -18.41 5.15 -16.16
C THR A 100 -18.58 6.61 -16.61
N ASP A 101 -17.98 7.53 -15.88
CA ASP A 101 -17.77 8.90 -16.40
C ASP A 101 -16.60 8.89 -17.40
N ALA A 102 -16.98 8.79 -18.68
CA ALA A 102 -16.08 8.97 -19.81
C ALA A 102 -15.60 10.42 -19.90
N LYS A 103 -14.63 10.82 -19.07
CA LYS A 103 -13.80 12.00 -19.32
C LYS A 103 -12.34 11.64 -19.12
N ARG A 104 -11.68 11.31 -20.23
CA ARG A 104 -10.23 11.19 -20.33
C ARG A 104 -9.62 12.55 -19.95
N ALA A 105 -8.95 12.63 -18.80
CA ALA A 105 -8.19 13.81 -18.42
C ALA A 105 -7.08 14.06 -19.47
N PRO A 106 -6.71 15.31 -19.76
CA PRO A 106 -5.64 15.58 -20.70
C PRO A 106 -4.35 15.01 -20.13
N VAL A 107 -3.63 14.26 -20.97
CA VAL A 107 -2.24 13.91 -20.71
C VAL A 107 -1.47 15.21 -20.78
N HIS A 108 -1.02 15.72 -19.64
CA HIS A 108 -0.06 16.81 -19.63
C HIS A 108 1.31 16.23 -20.01
N GLU A 109 1.83 16.71 -21.15
CA GLU A 109 3.20 16.49 -21.64
C GLU A 109 4.26 17.06 -20.69
#